data_AF-A0A239QHX4-F1
#
_entry.id   AF-A0A239QHX4-F1
#
_cell.length_a   1.000
_cell.length_b   1.000
_cell.length_c   1.000
_cell.angle_alpha   90.00
_cell.angle_beta   90.00
_cell.angle_gamma   90.00
#
_symmetry.space_group_name_H-M   'P 1'
#
loop_
_entity.id
_entity.type
_entity.pdbx_description
1 polymer ?
#
loop_
_entity_poly.entity_id
_entity_poly.type
_entity_poly.pdbx_seq_one_letter_code
_entity_poly.pdbx_strand_id
1 'polypeptide(L)'
;MKRMTAILSIVMILLTSVALAQSPATPTDIGAARTTPRASEQDTVQRPAFDNFGEALRAEPTDEAIYDDKSCVTLVESSGVYYRFVAKYDNKAKKLWKEGQEEESADQIWPDQDFIDYVCKLPVKYDGEFTDQPLEQAELDQLVGKTIAEAKKAGYQFVPTRYDEAPAEITCALTNGYYDYQIIISESYDEYQECRQKNSYDNLTIKGIFLSEMMFSPKAWGI
;
A
#
# COMPACT_ATOMS: atom_id res chain seq x y z
N MET A 1 60.79 -18.84 18.53
CA MET A 1 60.05 -19.20 19.76
C MET A 1 58.57 -18.98 19.52
N LYS A 2 57.77 -20.05 19.73
CA LYS A 2 56.37 -20.12 20.23
C LYS A 2 55.28 -19.29 19.50
N ARG A 3 54.11 -19.82 19.11
CA ARG A 3 53.47 -21.15 19.15
C ARG A 3 52.33 -21.17 18.12
N MET A 4 52.20 -22.28 17.38
CA MET A 4 50.96 -22.74 16.76
C MET A 4 49.95 -23.11 17.84
N THR A 5 48.66 -22.89 17.58
CA THR A 5 47.62 -23.78 18.11
C THR A 5 46.48 -23.89 17.10
N ALA A 6 46.34 -25.07 16.53
CA ALA A 6 45.11 -25.53 15.89
C ALA A 6 44.18 -26.02 17.00
N ILE A 7 42.86 -25.78 16.87
CA ILE A 7 41.84 -26.60 17.51
C ILE A 7 40.73 -26.90 16.49
N LEU A 8 40.78 -28.13 16.02
CA LEU A 8 39.72 -28.92 15.43
C LEU A 8 38.77 -29.36 16.55
N SER A 9 37.46 -29.25 16.39
CA SER A 9 36.49 -30.20 16.97
C SER A 9 35.14 -30.12 16.28
N ILE A 10 34.69 -31.30 15.87
CA ILE A 10 33.50 -31.68 15.12
C ILE A 10 32.40 -32.07 16.13
N VAL A 11 31.17 -32.31 15.63
CA VAL A 11 30.10 -33.19 16.19
C VAL A 11 29.08 -32.41 17.06
N MET A 12 27.75 -32.53 16.96
CA MET A 12 26.85 -33.58 16.47
C MET A 12 25.47 -33.01 16.09
N ILE A 13 24.79 -33.71 15.19
CA ILE A 13 23.37 -33.64 14.83
C ILE A 13 22.45 -33.97 16.02
N LEU A 14 21.28 -33.34 16.09
CA LEU A 14 20.08 -33.96 16.67
C LEU A 14 18.82 -33.52 15.91
N LEU A 15 18.43 -34.37 14.96
CA LEU A 15 17.06 -34.53 14.49
C LEU A 15 16.27 -35.20 15.62
N THR A 16 15.15 -34.61 16.02
CA THR A 16 14.08 -35.36 16.70
C THR A 16 12.79 -35.18 15.93
N SER A 17 12.53 -36.18 15.10
CA SER A 17 11.22 -36.54 14.59
C SER A 17 10.31 -36.87 15.76
N VAL A 18 9.09 -36.32 15.79
CA VAL A 18 7.97 -36.95 16.51
C VAL A 18 6.93 -37.29 15.47
N ALA A 19 6.88 -38.58 15.14
CA ALA A 19 5.75 -39.23 14.52
C ALA A 19 5.16 -40.24 15.51
N LEU A 20 3.89 -40.57 15.27
CA LEU A 20 3.01 -41.56 15.92
C LEU A 20 2.12 -40.95 17.03
N ALA A 21 0.80 -41.13 17.01
CA ALA A 21 0.10 -42.34 16.62
C ALA A 21 -1.26 -42.08 15.94
N GLN A 22 -1.59 -42.94 14.96
CA GLN A 22 -2.94 -43.24 14.51
C GLN A 22 -3.54 -44.39 15.33
N SER A 23 -4.88 -44.46 15.28
CA SER A 23 -5.77 -45.65 15.28
C SER A 23 -6.76 -45.70 16.45
N PRO A 24 -7.94 -46.34 16.29
CA PRO A 24 -8.86 -46.42 15.14
C PRO A 24 -10.33 -46.13 15.52
N ALA A 25 -11.23 -46.08 14.51
CA ALA A 25 -12.67 -45.86 14.65
C ALA A 25 -13.45 -47.04 15.23
N THR A 26 -14.63 -46.80 15.84
CA THR A 26 -15.88 -47.57 15.60
C THR A 26 -17.12 -46.87 16.21
N PRO A 27 -18.34 -47.20 15.72
CA PRO A 27 -19.51 -46.32 15.66
C PRO A 27 -20.50 -46.55 16.80
N THR A 28 -21.38 -45.58 17.06
CA THR A 28 -22.71 -45.86 17.63
C THR A 28 -23.75 -44.89 17.08
N ASP A 29 -24.83 -45.52 16.67
CA ASP A 29 -26.05 -45.11 16.00
C ASP A 29 -26.99 -44.26 16.90
N ILE A 30 -28.12 -43.87 16.30
CA ILE A 30 -29.39 -43.38 16.86
C ILE A 30 -29.67 -41.90 16.56
N GLY A 31 -30.45 -41.72 15.50
CA GLY A 31 -30.89 -40.43 14.99
C GLY A 31 -32.09 -39.81 15.68
N ALA A 32 -32.49 -38.67 15.13
CA ALA A 32 -33.86 -38.19 15.06
C ALA A 32 -33.87 -37.04 14.04
N ALA A 33 -34.90 -37.02 13.21
CA ALA A 33 -35.10 -36.09 12.13
C ALA A 33 -35.00 -34.62 12.56
N ARG A 34 -34.34 -33.81 11.73
CA ARG A 34 -34.85 -32.52 11.30
C ARG A 34 -34.17 -32.13 10.00
N THR A 35 -34.93 -32.18 8.91
CA THR A 35 -34.66 -31.40 7.71
C THR A 35 -34.64 -29.93 8.11
N THR A 36 -33.47 -29.38 8.36
CA THR A 36 -33.21 -27.98 8.04
C THR A 36 -32.67 -27.95 6.62
N PRO A 37 -33.12 -27.01 5.77
CA PRO A 37 -32.48 -26.83 4.48
C PRO A 37 -31.01 -26.54 4.78
N ARG A 38 -30.10 -27.29 4.15
CA ARG A 38 -28.71 -26.86 4.05
C ARG A 38 -28.80 -25.50 3.37
N ALA A 39 -28.66 -24.45 4.18
CA ALA A 39 -28.51 -23.11 3.68
C ALA A 39 -27.47 -23.21 2.57
N SER A 40 -27.91 -22.86 1.37
CA SER A 40 -27.01 -22.49 0.30
C SER A 40 -25.86 -21.71 0.91
N GLU A 41 -24.63 -22.12 0.61
CA GLU A 41 -23.44 -21.28 0.70
C GLU A 41 -23.74 -20.01 -0.11
N GLN A 42 -24.43 -19.07 0.52
CA GLN A 42 -24.40 -17.68 0.13
C GLN A 42 -23.23 -17.13 0.92
N ASP A 43 -22.05 -17.14 0.29
CA ASP A 43 -21.05 -16.11 0.53
C ASP A 43 -21.74 -14.76 0.27
N THR A 44 -22.50 -14.26 1.25
CA THR A 44 -22.82 -12.84 1.31
C THR A 44 -21.57 -12.18 1.85
N VAL A 45 -20.61 -11.93 0.97
CA VAL A 45 -19.58 -10.93 1.22
C VAL A 45 -20.33 -9.62 1.44
N GLN A 46 -20.57 -9.30 2.71
CA GLN A 46 -21.40 -8.17 3.10
C GLN A 46 -20.52 -6.92 2.96
N ARG A 47 -20.65 -6.25 1.82
CA ARG A 47 -19.92 -5.02 1.51
C ARG A 47 -20.12 -4.02 2.65
N PRO A 48 -19.04 -3.37 3.13
CA PRO A 48 -19.17 -2.28 4.09
C PRO A 48 -20.14 -1.22 3.57
N ALA A 49 -20.94 -0.63 4.46
CA ALA A 49 -21.91 0.39 4.12
C ALA A 49 -21.72 1.57 5.07
N PHE A 50 -21.61 2.75 4.49
CA PHE A 50 -21.34 4.00 5.19
C PHE A 50 -22.28 5.07 4.66
N ASP A 51 -22.79 5.93 5.54
CA ASP A 51 -23.70 7.00 5.16
C ASP A 51 -22.94 8.23 4.65
N ASN A 52 -21.71 8.44 5.15
CA ASN A 52 -20.86 9.57 4.83
C ASN A 52 -19.38 9.19 4.69
N PHE A 53 -18.61 10.07 4.06
CA PHE A 53 -17.19 9.83 3.80
C PHE A 53 -16.37 9.66 5.08
N GLY A 54 -16.69 10.39 6.15
CA GLY A 54 -15.95 10.32 7.41
C GLY A 54 -16.09 8.98 8.11
N GLU A 55 -17.25 8.31 7.98
CA GLU A 55 -17.43 6.94 8.46
C GLU A 55 -16.57 5.94 7.68
N ALA A 56 -16.54 6.07 6.35
CA ALA A 56 -15.71 5.22 5.51
C ALA A 56 -14.21 5.43 5.82
N LEU A 57 -13.80 6.69 5.95
CA LEU A 57 -12.40 7.06 6.23
C LEU A 57 -11.90 6.46 7.55
N ARG A 58 -12.74 6.53 8.59
CA ARG A 58 -12.40 6.05 9.95
C ARG A 58 -12.61 4.55 10.16
N ALA A 59 -12.95 3.82 9.10
CA ALA A 59 -13.16 2.38 9.21
C ALA A 59 -11.82 1.62 9.37
N GLU A 60 -10.71 2.19 8.88
CA GLU A 60 -9.37 1.61 8.93
C GLU A 60 -8.45 2.36 9.91
N PRO A 61 -7.40 1.73 10.46
CA PRO A 61 -6.51 2.35 11.44
C PRO A 61 -5.67 3.52 10.92
N THR A 62 -5.52 3.67 9.61
CA THR A 62 -4.62 4.65 8.99
C THR A 62 -5.30 5.94 8.52
N ASP A 63 -6.65 6.03 8.55
CA ASP A 63 -7.43 7.22 8.14
C ASP A 63 -6.96 7.82 6.79
N GLU A 64 -6.68 6.99 5.78
CA GLU A 64 -6.12 7.45 4.50
C GLU A 64 -7.18 7.84 3.46
N ALA A 65 -6.99 9.01 2.85
CA ALA A 65 -7.84 9.54 1.78
C ALA A 65 -7.02 10.21 0.68
N ILE A 66 -7.48 10.06 -0.56
CA ILE A 66 -7.07 10.90 -1.69
C ILE A 66 -8.05 12.05 -1.83
N TYR A 67 -7.51 13.24 -2.03
CA TYR A 67 -8.26 14.43 -2.38
C TYR A 67 -7.82 14.94 -3.75
N ASP A 68 -8.79 15.08 -4.66
CA ASP A 68 -8.58 15.62 -6.00
C ASP A 68 -9.43 16.88 -6.22
N ASP A 69 -9.56 17.40 -7.45
CA ASP A 69 -10.33 18.63 -7.76
C ASP A 69 -11.86 18.43 -7.84
N LYS A 70 -12.34 17.19 -7.78
CA LYS A 70 -13.73 16.75 -8.03
C LYS A 70 -14.28 15.83 -6.94
N SER A 71 -13.45 15.08 -6.23
CA SER A 71 -13.85 14.05 -5.27
C SER A 71 -12.81 13.77 -4.21
N CYS A 72 -13.26 13.17 -3.12
CA CYS A 72 -12.41 12.47 -2.17
C CYS A 72 -12.70 10.97 -2.20
N VAL A 73 -11.65 10.18 -2.04
CA VAL A 73 -11.66 8.73 -2.19
C VAL A 73 -10.97 8.09 -0.98
N THR A 74 -11.52 7.00 -0.48
CA THR A 74 -10.89 6.15 0.55
C THR A 74 -11.13 4.68 0.22
N LEU A 75 -10.29 3.79 0.75
CA LEU A 75 -10.49 2.35 0.70
C LEU A 75 -10.78 1.81 2.09
N VAL A 76 -11.62 0.79 2.13
CA VAL A 76 -11.88 0.03 3.34
C VAL A 76 -11.63 -1.44 3.06
N GLU A 77 -10.83 -2.09 3.88
CA GLU A 77 -10.60 -3.52 3.79
C GLU A 77 -11.74 -4.27 4.47
N SER A 78 -12.25 -5.31 3.82
CA SER A 78 -13.11 -6.27 4.50
C SER A 78 -12.90 -7.64 3.90
N SER A 79 -12.56 -8.61 4.75
CA SER A 79 -12.32 -10.00 4.36
C SER A 79 -11.25 -10.16 3.25
N GLY A 80 -10.19 -9.34 3.29
CA GLY A 80 -9.10 -9.37 2.30
C GLY A 80 -9.44 -8.75 0.94
N VAL A 81 -10.55 -8.01 0.85
CA VAL A 81 -10.95 -7.24 -0.33
C VAL A 81 -10.98 -5.76 0.02
N TYR A 82 -10.42 -4.91 -0.83
CA TYR A 82 -10.47 -3.46 -0.66
C TYR A 82 -11.66 -2.88 -1.43
N TYR A 83 -12.52 -2.13 -0.74
CA TYR A 83 -13.71 -1.49 -1.30
C TYR A 83 -13.48 0.02 -1.45
N ARG A 84 -13.71 0.54 -2.65
CA ARG A 84 -13.56 1.97 -2.96
C ARG A 84 -14.82 2.76 -2.68
N PHE A 85 -14.62 3.79 -1.89
CA PHE A 85 -15.66 4.72 -1.47
C PHE A 85 -15.31 6.12 -1.95
N VAL A 86 -16.24 6.73 -2.68
CA VAL A 86 -16.06 8.04 -3.30
C VAL A 86 -17.15 8.99 -2.84
N ALA A 87 -16.76 10.18 -2.41
CA ALA A 87 -17.65 11.31 -2.22
C ALA A 87 -17.31 12.41 -3.23
N LYS A 88 -18.29 12.79 -4.05
CA LYS A 88 -18.13 13.85 -5.05
C LYS A 88 -18.34 15.21 -4.39
N TYR A 89 -17.50 16.17 -4.75
CA TYR A 89 -17.63 17.52 -4.23
C TYR A 89 -18.88 18.21 -4.77
N ASP A 90 -19.66 18.76 -3.85
CA ASP A 90 -20.66 19.77 -4.17
C ASP A 90 -20.01 21.16 -4.36
N ASN A 91 -20.83 22.18 -4.59
CA ASN A 91 -20.34 23.53 -4.81
C ASN A 91 -19.63 24.13 -3.58
N LYS A 92 -19.98 23.68 -2.37
CA LYS A 92 -19.36 24.18 -1.14
C LYS A 92 -17.98 23.53 -0.95
N ALA A 93 -17.86 22.22 -1.14
CA ALA A 93 -16.57 21.52 -1.11
C ALA A 93 -15.60 22.09 -2.16
N LYS A 94 -16.06 22.32 -3.39
CA LYS A 94 -15.22 22.94 -4.46
C LYS A 94 -14.74 24.34 -4.10
N LYS A 95 -15.59 25.11 -3.42
CA LYS A 95 -15.24 26.46 -2.98
C LYS A 95 -14.13 26.41 -1.92
N LEU A 96 -14.32 25.60 -0.87
CA LEU A 96 -13.33 25.39 0.19
C LEU A 96 -12.00 24.89 -0.38
N TRP A 97 -12.04 23.89 -1.27
CA TRP A 97 -10.85 23.38 -1.96
C TRP A 97 -10.05 24.47 -2.68
N LYS A 98 -10.74 25.36 -3.41
CA LYS A 98 -10.11 26.47 -4.13
C LYS A 98 -9.54 27.53 -3.19
N GLU A 99 -10.25 27.83 -2.10
CA GLU A 99 -9.80 28.79 -1.08
C GLU A 99 -8.51 28.30 -0.41
N GLY A 100 -8.44 27.03 -0.01
CA GLY A 100 -7.21 26.44 0.56
C GLY A 100 -6.02 26.42 -0.40
N GLN A 101 -6.25 26.18 -1.70
CA GLN A 101 -5.19 26.21 -2.72
C GLN A 101 -4.60 27.61 -2.97
N GLU A 102 -5.33 28.69 -2.66
CA GLU A 102 -4.85 30.07 -2.86
C GLU A 102 -3.96 30.55 -1.68
N GLU A 103 -4.01 29.86 -0.54
CA GLU A 103 -3.30 30.25 0.69
C GLU A 103 -1.94 29.53 0.90
N GLU A 104 -1.72 28.34 0.32
CA GLU A 104 -0.46 27.59 0.46
C GLU A 104 0.49 27.72 -0.75
N SER A 105 1.80 27.82 -0.47
CA SER A 105 2.85 27.80 -1.50
C SER A 105 2.85 26.48 -2.28
N ALA A 106 3.07 26.55 -3.59
CA ALA A 106 2.90 25.50 -4.61
C ALA A 106 3.56 24.12 -4.37
N ASP A 107 4.28 23.91 -3.27
CA ASP A 107 5.08 22.71 -3.04
C ASP A 107 4.36 21.64 -2.19
N GLN A 108 3.27 21.96 -1.51
CA GLN A 108 2.38 20.97 -0.89
C GLN A 108 0.93 21.48 -0.93
N ILE A 109 0.07 20.85 -1.71
CA ILE A 109 -1.38 21.11 -1.68
C ILE A 109 -1.96 20.14 -0.68
N TRP A 110 -1.92 20.48 0.61
CA TRP A 110 -2.71 19.74 1.60
C TRP A 110 -4.08 20.40 1.72
N PRO A 111 -5.18 19.63 1.75
CA PRO A 111 -6.48 20.20 2.05
C PRO A 111 -6.47 20.85 3.43
N ASP A 112 -7.07 22.03 3.55
CA ASP A 112 -7.29 22.66 4.84
C ASP A 112 -8.28 21.85 5.71
N GLN A 113 -8.27 22.11 7.02
CA GLN A 113 -9.12 21.37 7.97
C GLN A 113 -10.62 21.62 7.75
N ASP A 114 -11.02 22.84 7.34
CA ASP A 114 -12.43 23.19 7.12
C ASP A 114 -13.00 22.39 5.93
N PHE A 115 -12.19 22.20 4.90
CA PHE A 115 -12.46 21.34 3.78
C PHE A 115 -12.57 19.87 4.23
N ILE A 116 -11.61 19.35 5.00
CA ILE A 116 -11.63 17.97 5.51
C ILE A 116 -12.90 17.71 6.35
N ASP A 117 -13.22 18.62 7.27
CA ASP A 117 -14.40 18.55 8.13
C ASP A 117 -15.70 18.60 7.35
N TYR A 118 -15.70 19.28 6.20
CA TYR A 118 -16.86 19.36 5.31
C TYR A 118 -17.01 18.08 4.49
N VAL A 119 -15.95 17.60 3.83
CA VAL A 119 -16.03 16.42 2.96
C VAL A 119 -16.34 15.15 3.73
N CYS A 120 -15.91 15.05 5.00
CA CYS A 120 -16.31 13.96 5.90
C CYS A 120 -17.82 13.83 6.09
N LYS A 121 -18.60 14.89 5.86
CA LYS A 121 -20.06 14.88 5.97
C LYS A 121 -20.77 14.58 4.64
N LEU A 122 -20.02 14.52 3.54
CA LEU A 122 -20.60 14.27 2.23
C LEU A 122 -21.10 12.82 2.11
N PRO A 123 -22.22 12.59 1.41
CA PRO A 123 -22.67 11.23 1.10
C PRO A 123 -21.60 10.48 0.31
N VAL A 124 -21.33 9.26 0.74
CA VAL A 124 -20.34 8.39 0.11
C VAL A 124 -21.02 7.30 -0.71
N LYS A 125 -20.35 6.84 -1.76
CA LYS A 125 -20.83 5.75 -2.62
C LYS A 125 -19.73 4.74 -2.84
N TYR A 126 -20.10 3.46 -2.80
CA TYR A 126 -19.29 2.40 -3.35
C TYR A 126 -19.20 2.57 -4.87
N ASP A 127 -17.98 2.53 -5.42
CA ASP A 127 -17.77 2.62 -6.87
C ASP A 127 -16.88 1.52 -7.47
N GLY A 128 -16.25 0.68 -6.65
CA GLY A 128 -15.46 -0.45 -7.14
C GLY A 128 -14.80 -1.27 -6.03
N GLU A 129 -14.37 -2.49 -6.37
CA GLU A 129 -13.59 -3.37 -5.52
C GLU A 129 -12.20 -3.57 -6.12
N PHE A 130 -11.19 -3.68 -5.26
CA PHE A 130 -9.83 -3.99 -5.63
C PHE A 130 -9.42 -5.28 -4.94
N THR A 131 -8.97 -6.22 -5.77
CA THR A 131 -8.46 -7.53 -5.34
C THR A 131 -7.01 -7.72 -5.79
N ASP A 132 -6.46 -6.74 -6.51
CA ASP A 132 -5.04 -6.67 -6.80
C ASP A 132 -4.27 -6.75 -5.49
N GLN A 133 -3.11 -7.37 -5.54
CA GLN A 133 -2.21 -7.51 -4.41
C GLN A 133 -0.96 -6.68 -4.72
N PRO A 134 -0.27 -6.17 -3.69
CA PRO A 134 1.04 -5.58 -3.91
C PRO A 134 1.95 -6.62 -4.55
N LEU A 135 2.90 -6.16 -5.37
CA LEU A 135 3.91 -7.03 -5.94
C LEU A 135 4.68 -7.74 -4.83
N GLU A 136 4.95 -9.02 -5.04
CA GLU A 136 5.81 -9.76 -4.11
C GLU A 136 7.23 -9.17 -4.14
N GLN A 137 7.97 -9.28 -3.03
CA GLN A 137 9.34 -8.76 -2.98
C GLN A 137 10.23 -9.31 -4.11
N ALA A 138 10.03 -10.57 -4.51
CA ALA A 138 10.77 -11.17 -5.63
C ALA A 138 10.49 -10.51 -6.99
N GLU A 139 9.30 -9.93 -7.18
CA GLU A 139 8.95 -9.15 -8.38
C GLU A 139 9.55 -7.74 -8.30
N LEU A 140 9.51 -7.12 -7.11
CA LEU A 140 10.14 -5.83 -6.85
C LEU A 140 11.66 -5.89 -7.06
N ASP A 141 12.31 -6.96 -6.61
CA ASP A 141 13.76 -7.16 -6.76
C ASP A 141 14.21 -7.19 -8.24
N GLN A 142 13.30 -7.47 -9.18
CA GLN A 142 13.60 -7.39 -10.63
C GLN A 142 13.73 -5.95 -11.14
N LEU A 143 13.37 -4.95 -10.34
CA LEU A 143 13.56 -3.53 -10.64
C LEU A 143 14.92 -3.03 -10.15
N VAL A 144 15.57 -3.74 -9.22
CA VAL A 144 16.92 -3.39 -8.75
C VAL A 144 17.92 -3.48 -9.91
N GLY A 145 18.75 -2.45 -10.04
CA GLY A 145 19.70 -2.30 -11.13
C GLY A 145 19.12 -1.69 -12.42
N LYS A 146 17.79 -1.50 -12.51
CA LYS A 146 17.18 -0.74 -13.61
C LYS A 146 17.22 0.76 -13.35
N THR A 147 17.17 1.52 -14.42
CA THR A 147 17.00 2.98 -14.38
C THR A 147 15.54 3.36 -14.14
N ILE A 148 15.31 4.58 -13.64
CA ILE A 148 13.95 5.14 -13.52
C ILE A 148 13.24 5.18 -14.88
N ALA A 149 13.96 5.46 -15.98
CA ALA A 149 13.39 5.44 -17.32
C ALA A 149 12.82 4.07 -17.70
N GLU A 150 13.50 2.99 -17.32
CA GLU A 150 13.05 1.63 -17.57
C GLU A 150 11.84 1.26 -16.70
N ALA A 151 11.83 1.66 -15.44
CA ALA A 151 10.65 1.51 -14.57
C ALA A 151 9.44 2.26 -15.15
N LYS A 152 9.62 3.50 -15.62
CA LYS A 152 8.55 4.28 -16.28
C LYS A 152 8.01 3.59 -17.53
N LYS A 153 8.90 3.03 -18.37
CA LYS A 153 8.49 2.24 -19.55
C LYS A 153 7.70 0.98 -19.19
N ALA A 154 7.96 0.41 -18.01
CA ALA A 154 7.21 -0.71 -17.47
C ALA A 154 5.86 -0.31 -16.84
N GLY A 155 5.50 0.98 -16.86
CA GLY A 155 4.21 1.49 -16.37
C GLY A 155 4.25 2.14 -15.00
N TYR A 156 5.40 2.19 -14.34
CA TYR A 156 5.53 2.81 -13.02
C TYR A 156 5.54 4.34 -13.12
N GLN A 157 4.96 5.01 -12.13
CA GLN A 157 5.13 6.45 -11.96
C GLN A 157 6.22 6.71 -10.93
N PHE A 158 6.99 7.77 -11.12
CA PHE A 158 8.06 8.16 -10.22
C PHE A 158 7.72 9.49 -9.57
N VAL A 159 7.77 9.52 -8.24
CA VAL A 159 7.57 10.72 -7.43
C VAL A 159 8.81 10.91 -6.54
N PRO A 160 9.59 12.00 -6.73
CA PRO A 160 10.68 12.30 -5.82
C PRO A 160 10.10 12.72 -4.46
N THR A 161 10.47 12.02 -3.40
CA THR A 161 9.91 12.27 -2.06
C THR A 161 10.90 13.00 -1.16
N ARG A 162 12.04 12.39 -0.84
CA ARG A 162 12.95 12.92 0.19
C ARG A 162 14.39 12.43 0.04
N TYR A 163 15.34 13.34 0.18
CA TYR A 163 16.72 13.00 0.47
C TYR A 163 16.92 12.91 1.99
N ASP A 164 17.47 11.79 2.47
CA ASP A 164 17.99 11.71 3.82
C ASP A 164 19.52 11.88 3.78
N GLU A 165 20.04 12.77 4.62
CA GLU A 165 21.49 13.03 4.69
C GLU A 165 22.22 11.91 5.45
N ALA A 166 21.50 11.16 6.30
CA ALA A 166 22.04 10.04 7.05
C ALA A 166 20.97 8.92 7.25
N PRO A 167 21.07 7.77 6.55
CA PRO A 167 22.12 7.38 5.60
C PRO A 167 22.02 8.23 4.33
N ALA A 168 23.14 8.52 3.66
CA ALA A 168 23.19 9.32 2.42
C ALA A 168 22.50 8.57 1.26
N GLU A 169 21.18 8.49 1.36
CA GLU A 169 20.29 7.69 0.54
C GLU A 169 19.18 8.60 0.04
N ILE A 170 19.01 8.58 -1.28
CA ILE A 170 17.88 9.26 -1.89
C ILE A 170 16.73 8.27 -1.86
N THR A 171 15.72 8.57 -1.06
CA THR A 171 14.47 7.82 -1.08
C THR A 171 13.48 8.48 -2.02
N CYS A 172 12.86 7.69 -2.88
CA CYS A 172 11.81 8.15 -3.79
C CYS A 172 10.66 7.15 -3.78
N ALA A 173 9.51 7.54 -4.31
CA ALA A 173 8.39 6.62 -4.50
C ALA A 173 8.30 6.19 -5.97
N LEU A 174 8.09 4.89 -6.17
CA LEU A 174 7.55 4.34 -7.40
C LEU A 174 6.13 3.87 -7.15
N THR A 175 5.17 4.44 -7.87
CA THR A 175 3.79 4.01 -7.84
C THR A 175 3.52 3.02 -8.98
N ASN A 176 2.84 1.92 -8.69
CA ASN A 176 2.18 1.11 -9.72
C ASN A 176 0.78 0.71 -9.25
N GLY A 177 -0.25 1.18 -9.95
CA GLY A 177 -1.62 1.06 -9.47
C GLY A 177 -1.76 1.69 -8.07
N TYR A 178 -2.34 0.95 -7.14
CA TYR A 178 -2.66 1.41 -5.78
C TYR A 178 -1.51 1.33 -4.78
N TYR A 179 -0.33 0.92 -5.24
CA TYR A 179 0.80 0.63 -4.37
C TYR A 179 1.95 1.59 -4.62
N ASP A 180 2.40 2.21 -3.53
CA ASP A 180 3.62 3.00 -3.49
C ASP A 180 4.76 2.15 -2.91
N TYR A 181 5.78 1.98 -3.73
CA TYR A 181 7.01 1.30 -3.36
C TYR A 181 8.06 2.36 -3.07
N GLN A 182 8.67 2.30 -1.89
CA GLN A 182 9.82 3.13 -1.59
C GLN A 182 11.03 2.54 -2.30
N ILE A 183 11.71 3.37 -3.08
CA ILE A 183 12.96 3.03 -3.72
C ILE A 183 14.11 3.79 -3.09
N ILE A 184 15.23 3.09 -2.97
CA ILE A 184 16.52 3.66 -2.63
C ILE A 184 17.27 3.84 -3.94
N ILE A 185 17.68 5.07 -4.19
CA ILE A 185 18.58 5.45 -5.27
C ILE A 185 19.89 5.84 -4.59
N SER A 186 20.95 5.09 -4.83
CA SER A 186 22.29 5.49 -4.39
C SER A 186 23.08 5.94 -5.60
N GLU A 187 23.08 7.24 -5.81
CA GLU A 187 23.99 7.98 -6.66
C GLU A 187 24.55 9.13 -5.80
N SER A 188 25.53 9.91 -6.26
CA SER A 188 26.08 11.00 -5.44
C SER A 188 25.02 12.07 -5.13
N TYR A 189 25.11 12.71 -3.95
CA TYR A 189 24.21 13.83 -3.60
C TYR A 189 24.22 14.94 -4.65
N ASP A 190 25.40 15.24 -5.20
CA ASP A 190 25.58 16.26 -6.24
C ASP A 190 24.80 15.91 -7.51
N GLU A 191 24.83 14.65 -7.94
CA GLU A 191 24.09 14.16 -9.11
C GLU A 191 22.57 14.23 -8.88
N TYR A 192 22.10 13.91 -7.68
CA TYR A 192 20.69 14.09 -7.33
C TYR A 192 20.25 15.55 -7.35
N GLN A 193 21.06 16.46 -6.80
CA GLN A 193 20.73 17.89 -6.83
C GLN A 193 20.72 18.43 -8.25
N GLU A 194 21.63 17.97 -9.12
CA GLU A 194 21.61 18.31 -10.54
C GLU A 194 20.34 17.81 -11.23
N CYS A 195 19.95 16.55 -10.97
CA CYS A 195 18.69 15.97 -11.43
C CYS A 195 17.47 16.76 -10.93
N ARG A 196 17.46 17.17 -9.66
CA ARG A 196 16.39 17.96 -9.05
C ARG A 196 16.24 19.33 -9.70
N GLN A 197 17.35 20.03 -9.91
CA GLN A 197 17.36 21.34 -10.59
C GLN A 197 16.83 21.26 -12.02
N LYS A 198 17.13 20.16 -12.72
CA LYS A 198 16.69 19.92 -14.10
C LYS A 198 15.34 19.20 -14.19
N ASN A 199 14.77 18.80 -13.06
CA ASN A 199 13.60 17.92 -12.96
C ASN A 199 13.70 16.67 -13.86
N SER A 200 14.86 16.01 -13.85
CA SER A 200 15.15 14.84 -14.68
C SER A 200 15.89 13.78 -13.88
N TYR A 201 15.22 12.66 -13.60
CA TYR A 201 15.73 11.56 -12.77
C TYR A 201 15.93 10.26 -13.56
N ASP A 202 15.65 10.28 -14.86
CA ASP A 202 15.47 9.09 -15.70
C ASP A 202 16.67 8.14 -15.74
N ASN A 203 17.89 8.67 -15.55
CA ASN A 203 19.12 7.89 -15.59
C ASN A 203 19.55 7.34 -14.23
N LEU A 204 18.89 7.72 -13.13
CA LEU A 204 19.26 7.23 -11.82
C LEU A 204 18.87 5.76 -11.67
N THR A 205 19.72 5.00 -10.98
CA THR A 205 19.57 3.55 -10.83
C THR A 205 18.90 3.18 -9.51
N ILE A 206 17.92 2.28 -9.55
CA ILE A 206 17.28 1.72 -8.37
C ILE A 206 18.26 0.74 -7.69
N LYS A 207 18.60 0.98 -6.43
CA LYS A 207 19.52 0.13 -5.64
C LYS A 207 18.78 -0.76 -4.64
N GLY A 208 17.61 -0.33 -4.21
CA GLY A 208 16.72 -1.09 -3.35
C GLY A 208 15.29 -0.65 -3.57
N ILE A 209 14.35 -1.55 -3.30
CA ILE A 209 12.92 -1.28 -3.40
C ILE A 209 12.18 -2.17 -2.41
N PHE A 210 11.22 -1.60 -1.71
CA PHE A 210 10.34 -2.32 -0.81
C PHE A 210 8.98 -1.64 -0.78
N LEU A 211 7.94 -2.40 -0.43
CA LEU A 211 6.63 -1.83 -0.17
C LEU A 211 6.76 -0.87 1.02
N SER A 212 6.48 0.41 0.79
CA SER A 212 6.53 1.42 1.86
C SER A 212 5.32 1.22 2.74
N GLU A 213 4.17 1.48 2.15
CA GLU A 213 2.83 1.46 2.72
C GLU A 213 1.87 1.29 1.52
N MET A 214 0.61 0.91 1.76
CA MET A 214 -0.41 1.11 0.72
C MET A 214 -0.72 2.60 0.67
N MET A 215 0.08 3.39 -0.05
CA MET A 215 -0.26 4.79 -0.27
C MET A 215 -0.83 5.03 -1.66
N PHE A 216 -1.84 5.89 -1.63
CA PHE A 216 -2.84 6.02 -2.66
C PHE A 216 -2.42 7.14 -3.63
N SER A 217 -1.80 6.81 -4.75
CA SER A 217 -1.39 7.82 -5.74
C SER A 217 -2.54 8.25 -6.65
N PRO A 218 -3.00 9.52 -6.67
CA PRO A 218 -4.21 9.97 -7.36
C PRO A 218 -4.34 9.55 -8.84
N LYS A 219 -3.22 9.50 -9.57
CA LYS A 219 -3.23 9.13 -11.01
C LYS A 219 -3.53 7.66 -11.28
N ALA A 220 -3.28 6.77 -10.33
CA ALA A 220 -3.62 5.35 -10.49
C ALA A 220 -5.13 5.09 -10.48
N TRP A 221 -5.93 6.06 -10.04
CA TRP A 221 -7.36 5.92 -9.79
C TRP A 221 -8.22 6.44 -10.94
N GLY A 222 -7.61 6.84 -12.06
CA GLY A 222 -8.31 7.46 -13.19
C GLY A 222 -8.93 8.81 -12.85
N ILE A 223 -8.33 9.50 -11.87
CA ILE A 223 -8.72 10.82 -11.37
C ILE A 223 -7.87 11.91 -12.03
#